data_AF-A0A5M8PIS9-F1
#
_entry.id   AF-A0A5M8PIS9-F1
#
_cell.length_a   1.000
_cell.length_b   1.000
_cell.length_c   1.000
_cell.angle_alpha   90.00
_cell.angle_beta   90.00
_cell.angle_gamma   90.00
#
_symmetry.space_group_name_H-M   'P 1'
#
loop_
_entity.id
_entity.type
_entity.pdbx_description
1 polymer ?
#
loop_
_entity_poly.entity_id
_entity_poly.type
_entity_poly.pdbx_seq_one_letter_code
_entity_poly.pdbx_strand_id
1 'polypeptide(L)'
;MNTTGSTQGGSKAAMPRAEVITTKLLKLTIPTIFTDDRKKLDTFLLQLILQAEESTRRMFASFNRFRSEIRMVFGDIDQEHTVECDLIKLRQTKSTADYTAHFTRLNAATNWEDAALTVMYYTGIKDGVKDKIARGD
;
A
#
# COMPACT_ATOMS: atom_id res chain seq x y z
N MET A 1 40.58 68.67 -13.90
CA MET A 1 39.75 68.19 -15.02
C MET A 1 40.31 66.86 -15.47
N ASN A 2 39.63 65.78 -15.13
CA ASN A 2 39.85 64.43 -15.61
C ASN A 2 38.64 63.59 -15.17
N THR A 3 37.89 63.17 -16.18
CA THR A 3 36.67 62.36 -16.13
C THR A 3 37.05 60.89 -16.19
N THR A 4 36.46 60.04 -15.34
CA THR A 4 36.13 58.62 -15.63
C THR A 4 35.26 58.10 -14.48
N GLY A 5 34.02 57.73 -14.74
CA GLY A 5 33.62 56.34 -14.55
C GLY A 5 32.11 56.19 -14.59
N SER A 6 31.63 55.42 -15.56
CA SER A 6 30.25 55.01 -15.82
C SER A 6 29.79 53.96 -14.80
N THR A 7 28.56 54.10 -14.28
CA THR A 7 27.87 52.99 -13.57
C THR A 7 26.58 52.66 -14.29
N GLN A 8 26.63 51.49 -14.89
CA GLN A 8 25.62 50.76 -15.65
C GLN A 8 24.30 50.59 -14.87
N GLY A 9 23.21 51.10 -15.44
CA GLY A 9 21.86 50.76 -15.04
C GLY A 9 21.53 49.32 -15.45
N GLY A 10 21.09 48.53 -14.47
CA GLY A 10 20.65 47.14 -14.65
C GLY A 10 19.38 46.89 -13.86
N SER A 11 18.27 46.72 -14.58
CA SER A 11 16.93 46.44 -14.09
C SER A 11 16.90 45.24 -13.13
N LYS A 12 16.36 45.42 -11.92
CA LYS A 12 15.96 44.32 -11.04
C LYS A 12 14.46 44.44 -10.75
N ALA A 13 13.66 44.00 -11.73
CA ALA A 13 12.28 43.65 -11.48
C ALA A 13 12.28 42.40 -10.58
N ALA A 14 12.09 42.60 -9.28
CA ALA A 14 11.94 41.52 -8.32
C ALA A 14 10.65 40.76 -8.65
N MET A 15 10.80 39.52 -9.11
CA MET A 15 9.70 38.56 -9.27
C MET A 15 9.11 38.24 -7.89
N PRO A 16 7.83 38.51 -7.58
CA PRO A 16 7.20 38.03 -6.35
C PRO A 16 6.22 36.92 -6.75
N ARG A 17 6.69 35.69 -7.02
CA ARG A 17 5.86 34.82 -7.88
C ARG A 17 5.65 33.35 -7.55
N ALA A 18 6.17 32.80 -6.45
CA ALA A 18 5.81 31.44 -6.07
C ALA A 18 5.23 31.37 -4.65
N GLU A 19 6.05 31.52 -3.63
CA GLU A 19 5.66 31.30 -2.22
C GLU A 19 4.56 32.23 -1.71
N VAL A 20 4.59 33.49 -2.11
CA VAL A 20 3.57 34.49 -1.71
C VAL A 20 2.23 34.21 -2.40
N ILE A 21 2.24 33.59 -3.59
CA ILE A 21 1.02 33.23 -4.31
C ILE A 21 0.42 31.96 -3.72
N THR A 22 1.23 30.94 -3.40
CA THR A 22 0.77 29.71 -2.75
C THR A 22 0.20 29.96 -1.37
N THR A 23 0.84 30.80 -0.54
CA THR A 23 0.32 31.14 0.80
C THR A 23 -0.98 31.95 0.74
N LYS A 24 -1.13 32.87 -0.22
CA LYS A 24 -2.38 33.62 -0.42
C LYS A 24 -3.53 32.74 -0.94
N LEU A 25 -3.25 31.79 -1.84
CA LEU A 25 -4.25 30.83 -2.32
C LEU A 25 -4.72 29.85 -1.22
N LEU A 26 -3.80 29.40 -0.37
CA LEU A 26 -4.09 28.49 0.75
C LEU A 26 -5.05 29.12 1.76
N LYS A 27 -4.93 30.42 2.05
CA LYS A 27 -5.84 31.12 2.96
C LYS A 27 -7.26 31.33 2.41
N LEU A 28 -7.42 31.33 1.08
CA LEU A 28 -8.74 31.48 0.44
C LEU A 28 -9.49 30.14 0.36
N THR A 29 -8.77 29.02 0.38
CA THR A 29 -9.33 27.69 0.15
C THR A 29 -9.74 26.95 1.43
N ILE A 30 -9.26 27.36 2.61
CA ILE A 30 -9.64 26.75 3.90
C ILE A 30 -10.99 27.37 4.35
N PRO A 31 -12.13 26.66 4.25
CA PRO A 31 -13.40 27.18 4.70
C PRO A 31 -13.41 27.20 6.23
N THR A 32 -13.75 28.33 6.83
CA THR A 32 -13.86 28.46 8.29
C THR A 32 -15.00 27.61 8.88
N ILE A 33 -15.99 27.22 8.05
CA ILE A 33 -17.11 26.34 8.40
C ILE A 33 -17.45 25.48 7.18
N PHE A 34 -17.45 24.15 7.33
CA PHE A 34 -17.86 23.22 6.30
C PHE A 34 -19.37 23.03 6.33
N THR A 35 -20.05 23.30 5.22
CA THR A 35 -21.52 23.24 5.12
C THR A 35 -22.05 21.91 4.58
N ASP A 36 -21.16 21.02 4.11
CA ASP A 36 -21.50 19.74 3.46
C ASP A 36 -20.32 18.77 3.57
N ASP A 37 -20.59 17.48 3.79
CA ASP A 37 -19.58 16.44 3.94
C ASP A 37 -18.80 16.21 2.65
N ARG A 38 -19.45 16.39 1.50
CA ARG A 38 -18.76 16.34 0.20
C ARG A 38 -17.73 17.46 0.08
N LYS A 39 -18.08 18.68 0.48
CA LYS A 39 -17.14 19.82 0.48
C LYS A 39 -16.00 19.65 1.46
N LYS A 40 -16.26 18.99 2.59
CA LYS A 40 -15.23 18.61 3.57
C LYS A 40 -14.26 17.59 2.97
N LEU A 41 -14.77 16.59 2.25
CA LEU A 41 -13.97 15.60 1.54
C LEU A 41 -13.17 16.24 0.40
N ASP A 42 -13.80 17.09 -0.42
CA ASP A 42 -13.12 17.81 -1.50
C ASP A 42 -12.02 18.74 -0.97
N THR A 43 -12.26 19.45 0.13
CA THR A 43 -11.24 20.28 0.77
C THR A 43 -10.11 19.44 1.34
N PHE A 44 -10.42 18.31 1.98
CA PHE A 44 -9.41 17.38 2.49
C PHE A 44 -8.56 16.80 1.35
N LEU A 45 -9.18 16.41 0.24
CA LEU A 45 -8.48 15.93 -0.94
C LEU A 45 -7.61 17.01 -1.58
N LEU A 46 -8.12 18.25 -1.70
CA LEU A 46 -7.33 19.39 -2.18
C LEU A 46 -6.15 19.69 -1.25
N GLN A 47 -6.38 19.68 0.06
CA GLN A 47 -5.33 19.90 1.06
C GLN A 47 -4.28 18.79 1.00
N LEU A 48 -4.70 17.53 0.91
CA LEU A 48 -3.82 16.38 0.75
C LEU A 48 -3.01 16.50 -0.53
N ILE A 49 -3.62 16.85 -1.67
CA ILE A 49 -2.92 17.00 -2.95
C ILE A 49 -1.95 18.20 -2.93
N LEU A 50 -2.33 19.33 -2.33
CA LEU A 50 -1.53 20.55 -2.35
C LEU A 50 -0.39 20.54 -1.32
N GLN A 51 -0.59 19.93 -0.15
CA GLN A 51 0.39 19.90 0.93
C GLN A 51 1.19 18.60 1.00
N ALA A 52 0.77 17.54 0.30
CA ALA A 52 1.56 16.32 0.23
C ALA A 52 2.90 16.59 -0.46
N GLU A 53 3.94 15.94 0.07
CA GLU A 53 5.20 15.76 -0.63
C GLU A 53 4.95 15.11 -2.01
N GLU A 54 5.78 15.43 -3.00
CA GLU A 54 5.62 14.91 -4.37
C GLU A 54 5.60 13.37 -4.38
N SER A 55 6.36 12.73 -3.49
CA SER A 55 6.38 11.29 -3.22
C SER A 55 4.98 10.74 -2.93
N THR A 56 4.24 11.37 -2.01
CA THR A 56 2.89 10.98 -1.61
C THR A 56 1.89 11.22 -2.73
N ARG A 57 1.95 12.37 -3.42
CA ARG A 57 1.09 12.62 -4.59
C ARG A 57 1.29 11.57 -5.68
N ARG A 58 2.55 11.20 -5.90
CA ARG A 58 2.98 10.20 -6.87
C ARG A 58 2.48 8.82 -6.49
N MET A 59 2.55 8.43 -5.22
CA MET A 59 2.05 7.15 -4.70
C MET A 59 0.53 7.00 -4.86
N PHE A 60 -0.23 8.06 -4.56
CA PHE A 60 -1.71 8.05 -4.65
C PHE A 60 -2.27 8.39 -6.05
N ALA A 61 -1.42 8.58 -7.06
CA ALA A 61 -1.84 8.93 -8.42
C ALA A 61 -2.75 7.89 -9.09
N SER A 62 -2.65 6.62 -8.69
CA SER A 62 -3.58 5.56 -9.11
C SER A 62 -3.65 4.44 -8.07
N PHE A 63 -4.76 3.71 -8.05
CA PHE A 63 -4.93 2.57 -7.15
C PHE A 63 -3.87 1.48 -7.37
N ASN A 64 -3.54 1.16 -8.63
CA ASN A 64 -2.51 0.17 -8.95
C ASN A 64 -1.13 0.60 -8.44
N ARG A 65 -0.81 1.89 -8.54
CA ARG A 65 0.45 2.43 -8.04
C ARG A 65 0.50 2.41 -6.52
N PHE A 66 -0.55 2.88 -5.87
CA PHE A 66 -0.69 2.78 -4.43
C PHE A 66 -0.52 1.33 -3.94
N ARG A 67 -1.21 0.37 -4.57
CA ARG A 67 -1.09 -1.06 -4.26
C ARG A 67 0.35 -1.57 -4.44
N SER A 68 1.01 -1.19 -5.52
CA SER A 68 2.40 -1.60 -5.81
C SER A 68 3.38 -1.00 -4.79
N GLU A 69 3.26 0.28 -4.48
CA GLU A 69 4.14 0.99 -3.54
C GLU A 69 3.94 0.46 -2.11
N ILE A 70 2.69 0.25 -1.68
CA ILE A 70 2.38 -0.38 -0.39
C ILE A 70 2.91 -1.82 -0.34
N ARG A 71 2.79 -2.59 -1.43
CA ARG A 71 3.37 -3.95 -1.50
C ARG A 71 4.90 -3.92 -1.48
N MET A 72 5.54 -2.91 -2.05
CA MET A 72 6.99 -2.76 -2.03
C MET A 72 7.52 -2.35 -0.65
N VAL A 73 6.78 -1.51 0.09
CA VAL A 73 7.20 -1.00 1.40
C VAL A 73 6.83 -1.96 2.54
N PHE A 74 5.65 -2.59 2.46
CA PHE A 74 5.09 -3.40 3.54
C PHE A 74 4.76 -4.83 3.14
N GLY A 75 4.78 -5.15 1.84
CA GLY A 75 4.56 -6.52 1.38
C GLY A 75 5.83 -7.34 1.56
N ASP A 76 5.62 -8.62 1.85
CA ASP A 76 6.69 -9.60 1.79
C ASP A 76 6.99 -9.89 0.30
N ILE A 77 8.22 -9.59 -0.14
CA ILE A 77 8.65 -9.84 -1.54
C ILE A 77 8.58 -11.34 -1.83
N ASP A 78 8.88 -12.15 -0.83
CA ASP A 78 8.90 -13.62 -0.91
C ASP A 78 7.61 -14.22 -0.33
N GLN A 79 6.52 -13.44 -0.24
CA GLN A 79 5.26 -13.88 0.37
C GLN A 79 4.78 -15.23 -0.17
N GLU A 80 4.90 -15.44 -1.48
CA GLU A 80 4.51 -16.70 -2.12
C GLU A 80 5.37 -17.85 -1.62
N HIS A 81 6.70 -17.71 -1.63
CA HIS A 81 7.61 -18.70 -1.09
C HIS A 81 7.46 -18.94 0.41
N THR A 82 7.20 -17.89 1.20
CA THR A 82 6.91 -17.98 2.63
C THR A 82 5.65 -18.81 2.86
N VAL A 83 4.57 -18.51 2.14
CA VAL A 83 3.30 -19.25 2.23
C VAL A 83 3.47 -20.70 1.78
N GLU A 84 4.21 -20.96 0.70
CA GLU A 84 4.52 -22.32 0.25
C GLU A 84 5.31 -23.10 1.32
N CYS A 85 6.33 -22.49 1.92
CA CYS A 85 7.11 -23.10 2.99
C CYS A 85 6.23 -23.41 4.21
N ASP A 86 5.34 -22.50 4.57
CA ASP A 86 4.39 -22.68 5.68
C ASP A 86 3.38 -23.79 5.37
N LEU A 87 2.88 -23.86 4.13
CA LEU A 87 1.98 -24.91 3.67
C LEU A 87 2.65 -26.29 3.72
N ILE A 88 3.92 -26.39 3.31
CA ILE A 88 4.69 -27.65 3.37
C ILE A 88 4.91 -28.13 4.81
N LYS A 89 5.19 -27.19 5.72
CA LYS A 89 5.44 -27.49 7.13
C LYS A 89 4.16 -27.68 7.93
N LEU A 90 2.99 -27.38 7.37
CA LEU A 90 1.73 -27.42 8.09
C LEU A 90 1.36 -28.85 8.51
N ARG A 91 1.27 -29.05 9.82
CA ARG A 91 0.81 -30.30 10.44
C ARG A 91 -0.43 -30.07 11.27
N GLN A 92 -1.35 -31.03 11.27
CA GLN A 92 -2.50 -31.02 12.16
C GLN A 92 -2.01 -31.22 13.61
N THR A 93 -2.08 -30.17 14.42
CA THR A 93 -1.73 -30.23 15.85
C THR A 93 -2.97 -30.28 16.73
N LYS A 94 -4.02 -29.55 16.35
CA LYS A 94 -5.31 -29.43 17.06
C LYS A 94 -6.42 -30.24 16.37
N SER A 95 -7.62 -29.66 16.23
CA SER A 95 -8.76 -30.27 15.55
C SER A 95 -8.54 -30.33 14.04
N THR A 96 -9.27 -31.22 13.35
CA THR A 96 -9.24 -31.29 11.88
C THR A 96 -9.77 -29.99 11.27
N ALA A 97 -10.85 -29.44 11.83
CA ALA A 97 -11.44 -28.18 11.35
C ALA A 97 -10.45 -27.00 11.40
N ASP A 98 -9.69 -26.87 12.49
CA ASP A 98 -8.66 -25.83 12.61
C ASP A 98 -7.57 -26.00 11.54
N TYR A 99 -7.13 -27.24 11.32
CA TYR A 99 -6.14 -27.56 10.29
C TYR A 99 -6.67 -27.23 8.89
N THR A 100 -7.90 -27.63 8.57
CA THR A 100 -8.53 -27.34 7.27
C THR A 100 -8.64 -25.84 7.02
N ALA A 101 -9.07 -25.07 8.03
CA ALA A 101 -9.16 -23.63 7.92
C ALA A 101 -7.79 -22.99 7.66
N HIS A 102 -6.74 -23.45 8.36
CA HIS A 102 -5.38 -22.94 8.19
C HIS A 102 -4.80 -23.30 6.82
N PHE A 103 -4.99 -24.55 6.38
CA PHE A 103 -4.56 -24.99 5.05
C PHE A 103 -5.27 -24.21 3.94
N THR A 104 -6.58 -24.01 4.05
CA THR A 104 -7.37 -23.25 3.05
C THR A 104 -6.90 -21.79 2.96
N ARG A 105 -6.59 -21.17 4.10
CA ARG A 105 -6.08 -19.79 4.14
C ARG A 105 -4.73 -19.66 3.45
N LEU A 106 -3.81 -20.59 3.69
CA LEU A 106 -2.49 -20.58 3.05
C LEU A 106 -2.61 -20.90 1.55
N ASN A 107 -3.40 -21.91 1.19
CA ASN A 107 -3.66 -22.28 -0.20
C ASN A 107 -4.20 -21.11 -1.05
N ALA A 108 -5.07 -20.27 -0.48
CA ALA A 108 -5.64 -19.13 -1.20
C ALA A 108 -4.59 -18.12 -1.73
N ALA A 109 -3.37 -18.14 -1.19
CA ALA A 109 -2.25 -17.32 -1.64
C ALA A 109 -1.24 -18.10 -2.52
N THR A 110 -1.46 -19.39 -2.76
CA THR A 110 -0.64 -20.23 -3.65
C THR A 110 -1.35 -20.53 -4.97
N ASN A 111 -0.60 -20.78 -6.03
CA ASN A 111 -1.14 -21.20 -7.33
C ASN A 111 -0.94 -22.71 -7.58
N TRP A 112 -1.02 -23.54 -6.54
CA TRP A 112 -0.76 -24.98 -6.63
C TRP A 112 -1.97 -25.73 -7.21
N GLU A 113 -1.68 -26.79 -7.96
CA GLU A 113 -2.71 -27.66 -8.54
C GLU A 113 -3.41 -28.52 -7.48
N ASP A 114 -4.67 -28.88 -7.73
CA ASP A 114 -5.51 -29.65 -6.81
C ASP A 114 -4.90 -31.02 -6.42
N ALA A 115 -4.22 -31.68 -7.35
CA ALA A 115 -3.50 -32.92 -7.09
C ALA A 115 -2.36 -32.72 -6.06
N ALA A 116 -1.59 -31.64 -6.20
CA ALA A 116 -0.53 -31.30 -5.25
C ALA A 116 -1.12 -30.93 -3.88
N LEU A 117 -2.19 -30.14 -3.86
CA LEU A 117 -2.90 -29.76 -2.64
C LEU A 117 -3.45 -30.97 -1.89
N THR A 118 -4.04 -31.93 -2.60
CA THR A 118 -4.58 -33.16 -2.02
C THR A 118 -3.47 -33.97 -1.33
N VAL A 119 -2.33 -34.16 -1.99
CA VAL A 119 -1.18 -34.87 -1.41
C VAL A 119 -0.67 -34.16 -0.17
N MET A 120 -0.53 -32.83 -0.23
CA MET A 120 0.01 -32.05 0.88
C MET A 120 -0.93 -31.97 2.07
N TYR A 121 -2.23 -31.82 1.80
CA TYR A 121 -3.28 -31.88 2.80
C TYR A 121 -3.27 -33.24 3.52
N TYR A 122 -3.26 -34.34 2.77
CA TYR A 122 -3.20 -35.68 3.35
C TYR A 122 -1.92 -35.88 4.18
N THR A 123 -0.78 -35.41 3.68
CA THR A 123 0.51 -35.55 4.38
C THR A 123 0.50 -34.81 5.73
N GLY A 124 -0.20 -33.69 5.86
CA GLY A 124 -0.28 -32.90 7.09
C GLY A 124 -1.28 -33.42 8.14
N ILE A 125 -2.22 -34.30 7.77
CA ILE A 125 -3.21 -34.89 8.68
C ILE A 125 -2.54 -35.85 9.67
N LYS A 126 -3.06 -35.93 10.91
CA LYS A 126 -2.60 -36.90 11.92
C LYS A 126 -2.91 -38.34 11.51
N ASP A 127 -1.99 -39.26 11.79
CA ASP A 127 -2.14 -40.67 11.37
C ASP A 127 -3.39 -41.33 11.95
N GLY A 128 -3.74 -41.08 13.22
CA GLY A 128 -4.98 -41.62 13.79
C GLY A 128 -6.27 -41.11 13.14
N VAL A 129 -6.23 -40.00 12.38
CA VAL A 129 -7.35 -39.54 11.55
C VAL A 129 -7.30 -40.25 10.19
N LYS A 130 -6.12 -40.42 9.59
CA LYS A 130 -5.94 -41.21 8.36
C LYS A 130 -6.43 -42.64 8.53
N ASP A 131 -6.11 -43.27 9.66
CA ASP A 131 -6.51 -44.64 9.96
C ASP A 131 -8.03 -44.79 10.03
N LYS A 132 -8.73 -43.79 10.59
CA LYS A 132 -10.20 -43.76 10.63
C LYS A 132 -10.80 -43.60 9.23
N ILE A 133 -10.25 -42.68 8.43
CA ILE A 133 -10.66 -42.50 7.03
C ILE A 133 -10.44 -43.80 6.23
N ALA A 134 -9.33 -44.49 6.45
CA ALA A 134 -9.03 -45.76 5.79
C ALA A 134 -9.94 -46.91 6.23
N ARG A 135 -10.41 -46.91 7.49
CA ARG A 135 -11.39 -47.88 8.01
C ARG A 135 -12.82 -47.60 7.53
N GLY A 136 -13.12 -46.36 7.12
CA GLY A 136 -14.46 -45.94 6.68
C GLY A 136 -15.46 -45.75 7.83
N ASP A 137 -14.94 -45.54 9.06
CA ASP A 137 -15.72 -45.21 10.26
C ASP A 137 -16.10 -43.71 10.29
#